data_AF-A0A2V3A5L2-F1
#
_entry.id   AF-A0A2V3A5L2-F1
#
_cell.length_a   1.000
_cell.length_b   1.000
_cell.length_c   1.000
_cell.angle_alpha   90.00
_cell.angle_beta   90.00
_cell.angle_gamma   90.00
#
_symmetry.space_group_name_H-M   'P 1'
#
loop_
_entity.id
_entity.type
_entity.pdbx_description
1 polymer ?
#
loop_
_entity_poly.entity_id
_entity_poly.type
_entity_poly.pdbx_seq_one_letter_code
_entity_poly.pdbx_strand_id
1 'polypeptide(L)'
;MKYEYQPTLLKQWMRDNPNLRLTATLVNSNEKYRGDLEIIKEEFKKAKSFDRERFVNWTEGLTRRQKLLLPNLYKQDLNAQMKENLLHTIRSNAKNEKRLFRVLVDSLYQTFDLEEIWKLVKYSFAIHQDNLKRRLSDEQASNWKEFLLSKDPVRHLAKEAYESEKGFLEELESYYLTENFPLYRLVLMEVFSIANEDFFIKEKKMYKNYFNSATNQEQQKMAEGFIRNCKLNNVKDLGKLVYEKLKTYRRKPMLWKMVGEEEKKRFANWILRLEIKDFFGNINTNHERYQYWKKFIVNLEDVVITDNRSTLIMYFPDVVVMEVLGTGAVYVYSTAVFNRHYQGKIDKMLKEREKYQDSYYEPRDVKRSELMDKYRTVTGGWLIHSGGWQFKFDNWLRSSLKWEVRESVLLQKEAERDEG
;
A
#
# COMPACT_ATOMS: atom_id res chain seq x y z
N MET A 1 36.94 -2.23 -0.09
CA MET A 1 37.21 -3.10 1.08
C MET A 1 35.88 -3.71 1.52
N LYS A 2 35.74 -5.03 1.46
CA LYS A 2 34.57 -5.75 1.98
C LYS A 2 34.81 -6.02 3.46
N TYR A 3 33.96 -5.48 4.34
CA TYR A 3 33.90 -5.95 5.72
C TYR A 3 33.10 -7.26 5.72
N GLU A 4 33.81 -8.38 5.55
CA GLU A 4 33.25 -9.69 5.88
C GLU A 4 33.31 -9.84 7.40
N TYR A 5 32.15 -9.99 8.02
CA TYR A 5 32.04 -10.34 9.43
C TYR A 5 32.74 -11.69 9.65
N GLN A 6 33.92 -11.67 10.28
CA GLN A 6 34.60 -12.89 10.69
C GLN A 6 34.14 -13.31 12.09
N PRO A 7 33.59 -14.53 12.27
CA PRO A 7 33.15 -15.05 13.57
C PRO A 7 34.27 -15.22 14.61
N THR A 8 35.52 -14.95 14.24
CA THR A 8 36.71 -15.04 15.08
C THR A 8 36.69 -14.00 16.21
N LEU A 9 36.21 -12.78 15.95
CA LEU A 9 36.14 -11.73 16.96
C LEU A 9 35.21 -12.09 18.12
N LEU A 10 34.09 -12.77 17.86
CA LEU A 10 33.16 -13.23 18.89
C LEU A 10 33.77 -14.36 19.74
N LYS A 11 34.48 -15.30 19.09
CA LYS A 11 35.16 -16.41 19.80
C LYS A 11 36.32 -15.92 20.65
N GLN A 12 37.06 -14.92 20.17
CA GLN A 12 38.17 -14.31 20.87
C GLN A 12 37.66 -13.48 22.06
N TRP A 13 36.61 -12.68 21.86
CA TRP A 13 35.93 -11.95 22.94
C TRP A 13 35.35 -12.88 24.02
N MET A 14 34.77 -14.03 23.66
CA MET A 14 34.31 -15.04 24.63
C MET A 14 35.46 -15.76 25.37
N ARG A 15 36.65 -15.82 24.76
CA ARG A 15 37.86 -16.38 25.39
C ARG A 15 38.45 -15.41 26.41
N ASP A 16 38.41 -14.11 26.08
CA ASP A 16 39.00 -13.04 26.88
C ASP A 16 38.08 -12.56 28.02
N ASN A 17 36.79 -12.96 28.00
CA ASN A 17 35.82 -12.69 29.06
C ASN A 17 35.25 -13.98 29.68
N PRO A 18 36.08 -14.88 30.24
CA PRO A 18 35.63 -16.18 30.76
C PRO A 18 34.68 -16.04 31.97
N ASN A 19 34.69 -14.88 32.64
CA ASN A 19 33.85 -14.57 33.80
C ASN A 19 32.43 -14.11 33.42
N LEU A 20 32.12 -13.93 32.13
CA LEU A 20 30.74 -13.74 31.62
C LEU A 20 30.01 -15.07 31.40
N ARG A 21 30.66 -16.22 31.62
CA ARG A 21 29.96 -17.46 31.99
C ARG A 21 29.48 -17.32 33.42
N LEU A 22 28.55 -16.38 33.62
CA LEU A 22 27.63 -16.46 34.73
C LEU A 22 27.05 -17.87 34.67
N THR A 23 27.34 -18.60 35.72
CA THR A 23 26.60 -19.72 36.28
C THR A 23 25.12 -19.34 36.46
N ALA A 24 24.44 -19.01 35.38
CA ALA A 24 23.04 -19.33 35.23
C ALA A 24 23.03 -20.81 34.85
N THR A 25 23.03 -21.66 35.87
CA THR A 25 22.15 -22.82 35.79
C THR A 25 20.84 -22.26 35.25
N LEU A 26 20.52 -22.58 33.99
CA LEU A 26 19.17 -22.45 33.44
C LEU A 26 18.31 -23.42 34.27
N VAL A 27 18.03 -23.05 35.52
CA VAL A 27 16.76 -23.34 36.13
C VAL A 27 15.77 -22.79 35.12
N ASN A 28 15.00 -23.69 34.54
CA ASN A 28 13.94 -23.40 33.59
C ASN A 28 12.94 -22.45 34.29
N SER A 29 13.23 -21.15 34.32
CA SER A 29 12.46 -20.14 35.06
C SER A 29 11.08 -19.90 34.44
N ASN A 30 10.83 -20.45 33.24
CA ASN A 30 9.52 -20.53 32.60
C ASN A 30 8.54 -21.51 33.29
N GLU A 31 8.99 -22.37 34.20
CA GLU A 31 8.04 -23.15 35.02
C GLU A 31 7.46 -22.34 36.19
N LYS A 32 8.16 -21.29 36.65
CA LYS A 32 7.77 -20.52 37.85
C LYS A 32 6.82 -19.36 37.58
N TYR A 33 6.68 -18.92 36.33
CA TYR A 33 5.81 -17.82 35.93
C TYR A 33 5.04 -18.17 34.65
N ARG A 34 4.22 -19.23 34.69
CA ARG A 34 3.15 -19.37 33.69
C ARG A 34 2.06 -18.38 34.04
N GLY A 35 1.76 -17.45 33.14
CA GLY A 35 0.65 -16.51 33.33
C GLY A 35 -0.68 -17.24 33.35
N ASP A 36 -1.67 -16.73 34.11
CA ASP A 36 -3.00 -17.34 34.22
C ASP A 36 -3.64 -17.67 32.86
N LEU A 37 -3.39 -16.85 31.83
CA LEU A 37 -3.89 -17.08 30.47
C LEU A 37 -3.26 -18.33 29.81
N GLU A 38 -1.97 -18.58 30.03
CA GLU A 38 -1.28 -19.76 29.47
C GLU A 38 -1.76 -21.04 30.16
N ILE A 39 -1.90 -20.99 31.49
CA ILE A 39 -2.45 -22.09 32.28
C ILE A 39 -3.84 -22.46 31.75
N ILE A 40 -4.73 -21.47 31.65
CA ILE A 40 -6.09 -21.68 31.14
C ILE A 40 -6.08 -22.16 29.68
N LYS A 41 -5.17 -21.66 28.83
CA LYS A 41 -5.04 -22.15 27.44
C LYS A 41 -4.65 -23.62 27.39
N GLU A 42 -3.75 -24.08 28.27
CA GLU A 42 -3.38 -25.49 28.36
C GLU A 42 -4.50 -26.36 28.92
N GLU A 43 -5.18 -25.90 29.97
CA GLU A 43 -6.37 -26.58 30.49
C GLU A 43 -7.46 -26.67 29.43
N PHE A 44 -7.68 -25.60 28.67
CA PHE A 44 -8.66 -25.57 27.60
C PHE A 44 -8.33 -26.57 26.49
N LYS A 45 -7.05 -26.78 26.16
CA LYS A 45 -6.64 -27.83 25.21
C LYS A 45 -7.08 -29.22 25.66
N LYS A 46 -7.00 -29.50 26.97
CA LYS A 46 -7.51 -30.76 27.56
C LYS A 46 -9.04 -30.76 27.61
N ALA A 47 -9.64 -29.63 27.96
CA ALA A 47 -11.09 -29.47 28.06
C ALA A 47 -11.81 -29.63 26.72
N LYS A 48 -11.12 -29.43 25.59
CA LYS A 48 -11.65 -29.69 24.25
C LYS A 48 -12.08 -31.14 24.01
N SER A 49 -11.51 -32.10 24.73
CA SER A 49 -11.88 -33.51 24.62
C SER A 49 -12.87 -33.96 25.71
N PHE A 50 -13.37 -33.04 26.53
CA PHE A 50 -14.33 -33.36 27.58
C PHE A 50 -15.73 -33.55 26.98
N ASP A 51 -16.53 -34.39 27.63
CA ASP A 51 -17.97 -34.38 27.41
C ASP A 51 -18.59 -33.07 27.92
N ARG A 52 -19.87 -32.86 27.60
CA ARG A 52 -20.57 -31.61 27.90
C ARG A 52 -20.57 -31.29 29.41
N GLU A 53 -20.90 -32.26 30.25
CA GLU A 53 -21.01 -32.06 31.70
C GLU A 53 -19.67 -31.71 32.32
N ARG A 54 -18.62 -32.44 31.94
CA ARG A 54 -17.26 -32.18 32.43
C ARG A 54 -16.72 -30.83 31.93
N PHE A 55 -17.09 -30.41 30.73
CA PHE A 55 -16.75 -29.08 30.23
C PHE A 55 -17.45 -27.97 31.03
N VAL A 56 -18.75 -28.10 31.30
CA VAL A 56 -19.52 -27.15 32.12
C VAL A 56 -18.90 -27.04 33.52
N ASN A 57 -18.68 -28.17 34.18
CA ASN A 57 -18.06 -28.22 35.51
C ASN A 57 -16.69 -27.55 35.55
N TRP A 58 -15.87 -27.73 34.50
CA TRP A 58 -14.60 -27.02 34.39
C TRP A 58 -14.81 -25.50 34.28
N THR A 59 -15.68 -25.03 33.37
CA THR A 59 -15.91 -23.59 33.19
C THR A 59 -16.48 -22.92 34.45
N GLU A 60 -17.33 -23.60 35.19
CA GLU A 60 -17.94 -23.10 36.43
C GLU A 60 -16.95 -23.11 37.60
N GLY A 61 -16.05 -24.11 37.66
CA GLY A 61 -15.00 -24.24 38.68
C GLY A 61 -13.86 -23.23 38.57
N LEU A 62 -13.75 -22.51 37.45
CA LEU A 62 -12.75 -21.45 37.29
C LEU A 62 -12.93 -20.31 38.29
N THR A 63 -11.82 -19.79 38.80
CA THR A 63 -11.83 -18.61 39.68
C THR A 63 -12.34 -17.37 38.95
N ARG A 64 -12.78 -16.36 39.72
CA ARG A 64 -13.21 -15.06 39.19
C ARG A 64 -12.20 -14.44 38.20
N ARG A 65 -10.89 -14.50 38.51
CA ARG A 65 -9.83 -13.99 37.63
C ARG A 65 -9.68 -14.81 36.35
N GLN A 66 -9.73 -16.14 36.45
CA GLN A 66 -9.63 -17.02 35.29
C GLN A 66 -10.84 -16.87 34.35
N LYS A 67 -12.04 -16.69 34.92
CA LYS A 67 -13.26 -16.42 34.14
C LYS A 67 -13.17 -15.13 33.31
N LEU A 68 -12.33 -14.16 33.68
CA LEU A 68 -12.09 -12.96 32.87
C LEU A 68 -11.34 -13.27 31.56
N LEU A 69 -10.58 -14.35 31.52
CA LEU A 69 -9.71 -14.71 30.41
C LEU A 69 -10.40 -15.62 29.39
N LEU A 70 -11.61 -16.11 29.71
CA LEU A 70 -12.40 -16.98 28.83
C LEU A 70 -12.64 -16.41 27.42
N PRO A 71 -12.88 -15.09 27.21
CA PRO A 71 -13.02 -14.55 25.86
C PRO A 71 -11.81 -14.78 24.96
N ASN A 72 -10.60 -14.90 25.53
CA ASN A 72 -9.37 -15.13 24.77
C ASN A 72 -9.21 -16.60 24.31
N LEU A 73 -10.07 -17.50 24.80
CA LEU A 73 -10.11 -18.91 24.40
C LEU A 73 -11.11 -19.16 23.28
N TYR A 74 -12.03 -18.21 23.05
CA TYR A 74 -13.03 -18.31 22.01
C TYR A 74 -12.35 -18.41 20.65
N LYS A 75 -12.80 -19.38 19.87
CA LYS A 75 -12.47 -19.53 18.46
C LYS A 75 -13.72 -19.95 17.71
N GLN A 76 -13.87 -19.49 16.47
CA GLN A 76 -15.04 -19.77 15.64
C GLN A 76 -15.17 -21.26 15.29
N ASP A 77 -14.06 -21.98 15.25
CA ASP A 77 -13.96 -23.41 14.91
C ASP A 77 -14.24 -24.37 16.08
N LEU A 78 -14.68 -23.85 17.24
CA LEU A 78 -15.08 -24.70 18.36
C LEU A 78 -16.37 -25.47 18.03
N ASN A 79 -16.53 -26.65 18.64
CA ASN A 79 -17.78 -27.40 18.50
C ASN A 79 -18.96 -26.56 19.03
N ALA A 80 -20.15 -26.75 18.44
CA ALA A 80 -21.30 -25.89 18.71
C ALA A 80 -21.72 -25.88 20.20
N GLN A 81 -21.73 -27.04 20.85
CA GLN A 81 -22.13 -27.17 22.26
C GLN A 81 -21.16 -26.49 23.24
N MET A 82 -19.86 -26.63 23.02
CA MET A 82 -18.83 -25.95 23.82
C MET A 82 -18.84 -24.46 23.57
N LYS A 83 -19.04 -24.04 22.31
CA LYS A 83 -19.18 -22.65 21.93
C LYS A 83 -20.35 -22.02 22.69
N GLU A 84 -21.52 -22.66 22.67
CA GLU A 84 -22.71 -22.20 23.40
C GLU A 84 -22.46 -22.09 24.92
N ASN A 85 -21.90 -23.14 25.53
CA ASN A 85 -21.60 -23.14 26.97
C ASN A 85 -20.58 -22.05 27.34
N LEU A 86 -19.52 -21.89 26.54
CA LEU A 86 -18.48 -20.87 26.77
C LEU A 86 -19.08 -19.46 26.68
N LEU A 87 -19.88 -19.19 25.64
CA LEU A 87 -20.56 -17.91 25.46
C LEU A 87 -21.57 -17.63 26.60
N HIS A 88 -22.31 -18.65 27.05
CA HIS A 88 -23.21 -18.54 28.20
C HIS A 88 -22.45 -18.16 29.48
N THR A 89 -21.34 -18.85 29.78
CA THR A 89 -20.51 -18.56 30.96
C THR A 89 -19.89 -17.17 30.88
N ILE A 90 -19.40 -16.76 29.70
CA ILE A 90 -18.89 -15.39 29.48
C ILE A 90 -20.00 -14.35 29.71
N ARG A 91 -21.20 -14.57 29.17
CA ARG A 91 -22.36 -13.67 29.36
C ARG A 91 -22.76 -13.53 30.82
N SER A 92 -22.81 -14.66 31.54
CA SER A 92 -23.11 -14.66 32.98
C SER A 92 -22.05 -13.86 33.76
N ASN A 93 -20.77 -14.06 33.45
CA ASN A 93 -19.68 -13.31 34.07
C ASN A 93 -19.73 -11.81 33.72
N ALA A 94 -20.12 -11.46 32.48
CA ALA A 94 -20.24 -10.08 32.01
C ALA A 94 -21.24 -9.26 32.81
N LYS A 95 -22.26 -9.89 33.41
CA LYS A 95 -23.25 -9.21 34.26
C LYS A 95 -22.61 -8.59 35.50
N ASN A 96 -21.61 -9.27 36.08
CA ASN A 96 -21.04 -8.90 37.37
C ASN A 96 -19.63 -8.29 37.26
N GLU A 97 -18.90 -8.54 36.15
CA GLU A 97 -17.52 -8.09 35.98
C GLU A 97 -17.35 -6.97 34.95
N LYS A 98 -17.27 -5.71 35.42
CA LYS A 98 -17.00 -4.55 34.56
C LYS A 98 -15.68 -4.64 33.77
N ARG A 99 -14.66 -5.32 34.32
CA ARG A 99 -13.35 -5.49 33.65
C ARG A 99 -13.44 -6.39 32.42
N LEU A 100 -14.48 -7.22 32.33
CA LEU A 100 -14.67 -8.13 31.22
C LEU A 100 -14.95 -7.39 29.91
N PHE A 101 -15.52 -6.18 29.97
CA PHE A 101 -15.75 -5.34 28.79
C PHE A 101 -14.47 -5.16 27.97
N ARG A 102 -13.36 -4.76 28.62
CA ARG A 102 -12.07 -4.54 27.94
C ARG A 102 -11.56 -5.83 27.28
N VAL A 103 -11.65 -6.96 27.98
CA VAL A 103 -11.19 -8.26 27.46
C VAL A 103 -12.06 -8.74 26.30
N LEU A 104 -13.37 -8.46 26.34
CA LEU A 104 -14.28 -8.75 25.23
C LEU A 104 -13.94 -7.90 24.00
N VAL A 105 -13.61 -6.62 24.19
CA VAL A 105 -13.12 -5.74 23.11
C VAL A 105 -11.82 -6.29 22.51
N ASP A 106 -10.84 -6.69 23.33
CA ASP A 106 -9.60 -7.29 22.82
C ASP A 106 -9.86 -8.59 22.04
N SER A 107 -10.75 -9.45 22.56
CA SER A 107 -11.15 -10.69 21.89
C SER A 107 -11.86 -10.40 20.56
N LEU A 108 -12.74 -9.39 20.51
CA LEU A 108 -13.37 -8.92 19.28
C LEU A 108 -12.32 -8.46 18.27
N TYR A 109 -11.35 -7.63 18.67
CA TYR A 109 -10.34 -7.09 17.77
C TYR A 109 -9.37 -8.17 17.26
N GLN A 110 -9.17 -9.23 18.06
CA GLN A 110 -8.36 -10.38 17.68
C GLN A 110 -9.07 -11.33 16.71
N THR A 111 -10.37 -11.58 16.92
CA THR A 111 -11.12 -12.62 16.20
C THR A 111 -12.00 -12.07 15.08
N PHE A 112 -12.32 -10.77 15.12
CA PHE A 112 -13.29 -10.09 14.27
C PHE A 112 -14.66 -10.76 14.22
N ASP A 113 -15.11 -11.33 15.35
CA ASP A 113 -16.40 -11.99 15.45
C ASP A 113 -17.55 -11.00 15.73
N LEU A 114 -18.16 -10.52 14.65
CA LEU A 114 -19.29 -9.58 14.68
C LEU A 114 -20.64 -10.22 15.04
N GLU A 115 -20.69 -11.55 15.24
CA GLU A 115 -21.92 -12.27 15.54
C GLU A 115 -22.09 -12.54 17.03
N GLU A 116 -21.11 -13.18 17.67
CA GLU A 116 -21.24 -13.67 19.04
C GLU A 116 -20.49 -12.79 20.04
N ILE A 117 -19.20 -12.51 19.79
CA ILE A 117 -18.40 -11.67 20.69
C ILE A 117 -18.93 -10.23 20.68
N TRP A 118 -19.31 -9.71 19.52
CA TRP A 118 -19.91 -8.37 19.41
C TRP A 118 -21.18 -8.21 20.24
N LYS A 119 -22.09 -9.21 20.25
CA LYS A 119 -23.28 -9.19 21.12
C LYS A 119 -22.89 -9.11 22.60
N LEU A 120 -21.85 -9.83 23.01
CA LEU A 120 -21.35 -9.81 24.38
C LEU A 120 -20.71 -8.47 24.75
N VAL A 121 -19.98 -7.84 23.83
CA VAL A 121 -19.43 -6.48 24.02
C VAL A 121 -20.57 -5.48 24.23
N LYS A 122 -21.59 -5.49 23.36
CA LYS A 122 -22.78 -4.60 23.50
C LYS A 122 -23.50 -4.82 24.83
N TYR A 123 -23.70 -6.09 25.20
CA TYR A 123 -24.34 -6.46 26.45
C TYR A 123 -23.53 -5.98 27.67
N SER A 124 -22.22 -6.20 27.67
CA SER A 124 -21.33 -5.77 28.76
C SER A 124 -21.28 -4.24 28.89
N PHE A 125 -21.23 -3.51 27.77
CA PHE A 125 -21.28 -2.06 27.76
C PHE A 125 -22.58 -1.52 28.34
N ALA A 126 -23.73 -2.06 27.91
CA ALA A 126 -25.05 -1.61 28.36
C ALA A 126 -25.25 -1.77 29.88
N ILE A 127 -24.78 -2.89 30.45
CA ILE A 127 -24.90 -3.15 31.90
C ILE A 127 -23.97 -2.25 32.72
N HIS A 128 -22.75 -2.00 32.23
CA HIS A 128 -21.74 -1.26 32.97
C HIS A 128 -21.62 0.21 32.55
N GLN A 129 -22.60 0.73 31.82
CA GLN A 129 -22.52 2.05 31.18
C GLN A 129 -22.18 3.17 32.17
N ASP A 130 -22.84 3.22 33.33
CA ASP A 130 -22.60 4.25 34.34
C ASP A 130 -21.19 4.17 34.94
N ASN A 131 -20.65 2.97 35.08
CA ASN A 131 -19.30 2.75 35.59
C ASN A 131 -18.23 3.08 34.54
N LEU A 132 -18.51 2.81 33.27
CA LEU A 132 -17.61 3.11 32.15
C LEU A 132 -17.57 4.62 31.87
N LYS A 133 -18.72 5.30 31.91
CA LYS A 133 -18.83 6.76 31.78
C LYS A 133 -17.96 7.52 32.78
N ARG A 134 -17.80 7.01 34.02
CA ARG A 134 -16.91 7.65 35.02
C ARG A 134 -15.43 7.64 34.63
N ARG A 135 -15.03 6.82 33.65
CA ARG A 135 -13.63 6.67 33.20
C ARG A 135 -13.39 7.23 31.79
N LEU A 136 -14.44 7.62 31.10
CA LEU A 136 -14.41 8.14 29.74
C LEU A 136 -14.86 9.61 29.79
N SER A 137 -14.39 10.43 28.86
CA SER A 137 -15.04 11.73 28.63
C SER A 137 -16.46 11.51 28.10
N ASP A 138 -17.33 12.51 28.22
CA ASP A 138 -18.69 12.44 27.67
C ASP A 138 -18.68 12.19 26.16
N GLU A 139 -17.72 12.82 25.45
CA GLU A 139 -17.44 12.60 24.03
C GLU A 139 -17.09 11.13 23.76
N GLN A 140 -16.10 10.57 24.46
CA GLN A 140 -15.70 9.16 24.31
C GLN A 140 -16.86 8.20 24.61
N ALA A 141 -17.66 8.48 25.64
CA ALA A 141 -18.81 7.65 25.96
C ALA A 141 -19.90 7.68 24.87
N SER A 142 -20.08 8.83 24.21
CA SER A 142 -20.98 8.96 23.05
C SER A 142 -20.46 8.18 21.86
N ASN A 143 -19.18 8.37 21.53
CA ASN A 143 -18.48 7.68 20.44
C ASN A 143 -18.54 6.15 20.59
N TRP A 144 -18.27 5.63 21.78
CA TRP A 144 -18.43 4.20 22.08
C TRP A 144 -19.86 3.69 21.89
N LYS A 145 -20.86 4.50 22.26
CA LYS A 145 -22.27 4.13 22.07
C LYS A 145 -22.62 4.05 20.59
N GLU A 146 -22.17 5.00 19.78
CA GLU A 146 -22.39 5.01 18.34
C GLU A 146 -21.68 3.84 17.64
N PHE A 147 -20.41 3.59 17.99
CA PHE A 147 -19.65 2.44 17.51
C PHE A 147 -20.38 1.11 17.75
N LEU A 148 -20.87 0.90 18.98
CA LEU A 148 -21.59 -0.32 19.35
C LEU A 148 -22.96 -0.45 18.67
N LEU A 149 -23.55 0.64 18.19
CA LEU A 149 -24.79 0.63 17.41
C LEU A 149 -24.54 0.49 15.91
N SER A 150 -23.31 0.71 15.44
CA SER A 150 -22.97 0.60 14.03
C SER A 150 -23.26 -0.79 13.46
N LYS A 151 -23.78 -0.79 12.22
CA LYS A 151 -23.91 -1.99 11.40
C LYS A 151 -22.57 -2.42 10.79
N ASP A 152 -21.67 -1.47 10.59
CA ASP A 152 -20.33 -1.68 10.05
C ASP A 152 -19.29 -1.06 11.01
N PRO A 153 -18.77 -1.86 11.97
CA PRO A 153 -17.83 -1.38 12.97
C PRO A 153 -16.50 -0.90 12.36
N VAL A 154 -16.03 -1.54 11.29
CA VAL A 154 -14.76 -1.18 10.63
C VAL A 154 -14.89 0.18 9.99
N ARG A 155 -15.95 0.39 9.20
CA ARG A 155 -16.19 1.66 8.52
C ARG A 155 -16.47 2.80 9.49
N HIS A 156 -17.13 2.52 10.62
CA HIS A 156 -17.32 3.52 11.67
C HIS A 156 -15.96 3.96 12.25
N LEU A 157 -15.13 3.02 12.71
CA LEU A 157 -13.79 3.36 13.25
C LEU A 157 -12.92 4.06 12.22
N ALA A 158 -13.00 3.64 10.96
CA ALA A 158 -12.26 4.26 9.86
C ALA A 158 -12.66 5.72 9.67
N LYS A 159 -13.96 6.02 9.69
CA LYS A 159 -14.48 7.38 9.56
C LYS A 159 -14.08 8.27 10.73
N GLU A 160 -14.28 7.79 11.96
CA GLU A 160 -13.90 8.54 13.17
C GLU A 160 -12.41 8.85 13.20
N ALA A 161 -11.56 7.86 12.92
CA ALA A 161 -10.11 8.04 12.91
C ALA A 161 -9.61 8.94 11.76
N TYR A 162 -10.33 8.95 10.63
CA TYR A 162 -10.05 9.84 9.51
C TYR A 162 -10.44 11.30 9.81
N GLU A 163 -11.60 11.52 10.43
CA GLU A 163 -12.15 12.85 10.73
C GLU A 163 -11.56 13.48 12.01
N SER A 164 -10.83 12.70 12.82
CA SER A 164 -10.27 13.17 14.08
C SER A 164 -9.13 14.17 13.94
N GLU A 165 -9.23 15.26 14.70
CA GLU A 165 -8.17 16.28 14.81
C GLU A 165 -6.92 15.74 15.52
N LYS A 166 -7.11 14.83 16.51
CA LYS A 166 -6.07 14.24 17.36
C LYS A 166 -5.10 13.36 16.55
N GLY A 167 -5.54 12.87 15.39
CA GLY A 167 -4.74 12.01 14.50
C GLY A 167 -5.18 10.55 14.58
N PHE A 168 -4.84 9.80 13.53
CA PHE A 168 -5.40 8.46 13.29
C PHE A 168 -5.13 7.48 14.44
N LEU A 169 -3.88 7.42 14.91
CA LEU A 169 -3.48 6.50 15.98
C LEU A 169 -4.14 6.86 17.31
N GLU A 170 -4.08 8.14 17.70
CA GLU A 170 -4.63 8.62 18.97
C GLU A 170 -6.15 8.40 19.04
N GLU A 171 -6.86 8.57 17.92
CA GLU A 171 -8.29 8.29 17.87
C GLU A 171 -8.59 6.79 18.05
N LEU A 172 -7.86 5.91 17.36
CA LEU A 172 -8.08 4.47 17.51
C LEU A 172 -7.70 3.95 18.91
N GLU A 173 -6.71 4.55 19.56
CA GLU A 173 -6.37 4.25 20.95
C GLU A 173 -7.51 4.62 21.92
N SER A 174 -8.35 5.61 21.59
CA SER A 174 -9.57 5.96 22.33
C SER A 174 -10.61 4.81 22.31
N TYR A 175 -10.60 4.02 21.23
CA TYR A 175 -11.33 2.76 21.07
C TYR A 175 -10.54 1.52 21.52
N TYR A 176 -9.40 1.73 22.14
CA TYR A 176 -8.44 0.72 22.55
C TYR A 176 -7.88 -0.17 21.43
N LEU A 177 -7.96 0.31 20.18
CA LEU A 177 -7.45 -0.39 19.02
C LEU A 177 -6.01 0.08 18.74
N THR A 178 -5.07 -0.87 18.79
CA THR A 178 -3.64 -0.63 18.52
C THR A 178 -3.17 -1.50 17.36
N GLU A 179 -1.98 -1.20 16.81
CA GLU A 179 -1.40 -1.89 15.65
C GLU A 179 -1.22 -3.41 15.83
N ASN A 180 -1.21 -3.89 17.07
CA ASN A 180 -1.04 -5.31 17.39
C ASN A 180 -2.27 -6.16 17.05
N PHE A 181 -3.43 -5.54 16.83
CA PHE A 181 -4.66 -6.26 16.53
C PHE A 181 -4.89 -6.40 15.02
N PRO A 182 -5.35 -7.58 14.54
CA PRO A 182 -5.74 -7.75 13.14
C PRO A 182 -6.77 -6.73 12.65
N LEU A 183 -7.72 -6.32 13.50
CA LEU A 183 -8.73 -5.33 13.16
C LEU A 183 -8.13 -3.97 12.76
N TYR A 184 -7.00 -3.57 13.36
CA TYR A 184 -6.35 -2.30 13.06
C TYR A 184 -6.01 -2.20 11.57
N ARG A 185 -5.50 -3.30 11.00
CA ARG A 185 -5.15 -3.35 9.57
C ARG A 185 -6.39 -3.22 8.69
N LEU A 186 -7.53 -3.80 9.08
CA LEU A 186 -8.78 -3.66 8.34
C LEU A 186 -9.28 -2.22 8.35
N VAL A 187 -9.26 -1.58 9.51
CA VAL A 187 -9.64 -0.17 9.67
C VAL A 187 -8.72 0.73 8.86
N LEU A 188 -7.41 0.52 8.93
CA LEU A 188 -6.43 1.30 8.17
C LEU A 188 -6.63 1.18 6.66
N MET A 189 -6.90 -0.03 6.16
CA MET A 189 -7.18 -0.24 4.74
C MET A 189 -8.48 0.44 4.30
N GLU A 190 -9.51 0.43 5.16
CA GLU A 190 -10.75 1.16 4.91
C GLU A 190 -10.48 2.68 4.86
N VAL A 191 -9.69 3.22 5.78
CA VAL A 191 -9.27 4.64 5.75
C VAL A 191 -8.58 4.99 4.44
N PHE A 192 -7.60 4.20 3.99
CA PHE A 192 -6.93 4.49 2.72
C PHE A 192 -7.86 4.47 1.50
N SER A 193 -9.01 3.81 1.58
CA SER A 193 -10.00 3.80 0.51
C SER A 193 -10.88 5.06 0.46
N ILE A 194 -11.11 5.71 1.61
CA ILE A 194 -12.00 6.88 1.75
C ILE A 194 -11.25 8.20 1.98
N ALA A 195 -9.99 8.14 2.42
CA ALA A 195 -9.22 9.30 2.83
C ALA A 195 -9.01 10.28 1.68
N ASN A 196 -9.07 11.57 1.99
CA ASN A 196 -8.75 12.65 1.07
C ASN A 196 -7.25 12.99 1.10
N GLU A 197 -6.87 13.96 0.27
CA GLU A 197 -5.49 14.41 0.12
C GLU A 197 -4.83 14.88 1.43
N ASP A 198 -5.56 15.63 2.28
CA ASP A 198 -5.03 16.18 3.53
C ASP A 198 -4.55 15.08 4.48
N PHE A 199 -5.30 13.97 4.55
CA PHE A 199 -4.91 12.82 5.35
C PHE A 199 -3.59 12.21 4.86
N PHE A 200 -3.43 12.01 3.54
CA PHE A 200 -2.17 11.46 3.00
C PHE A 200 -0.99 12.40 3.18
N ILE A 201 -1.22 13.72 3.25
CA ILE A 201 -0.19 14.70 3.58
C ILE A 201 0.19 14.61 5.07
N LYS A 202 -0.80 14.63 5.97
CA LYS A 202 -0.60 14.54 7.43
C LYS A 202 0.06 13.21 7.83
N GLU A 203 -0.48 12.08 7.35
CA GLU A 203 -0.07 10.73 7.72
C GLU A 203 0.87 10.06 6.71
N LYS A 204 1.63 10.87 5.96
CA LYS A 204 2.55 10.42 4.90
C LYS A 204 3.49 9.29 5.34
N LYS A 205 4.06 9.39 6.55
CA LYS A 205 5.01 8.40 7.09
C LYS A 205 4.34 7.04 7.31
N MET A 206 3.13 7.05 7.85
CA MET A 206 2.32 5.84 8.08
C MET A 206 2.03 5.15 6.76
N TYR A 207 1.50 5.88 5.77
CA TYR A 207 1.23 5.32 4.45
C TYR A 207 2.48 4.67 3.84
N LYS A 208 3.65 5.34 3.87
CA LYS A 208 4.90 4.78 3.35
C LYS A 208 5.31 3.48 4.03
N ASN A 209 5.23 3.43 5.36
CA ASN A 209 5.62 2.26 6.13
C ASN A 209 4.72 1.06 5.80
N TYR A 210 3.40 1.26 5.78
CA TYR A 210 2.44 0.22 5.46
C TYR A 210 2.54 -0.22 4.00
N PHE A 211 2.67 0.70 3.06
CA PHE A 211 2.79 0.35 1.64
C PHE A 211 4.04 -0.50 1.35
N ASN A 212 5.14 -0.25 2.06
CA ASN A 212 6.38 -1.01 1.91
C ASN A 212 6.31 -2.43 2.49
N SER A 213 5.54 -2.65 3.56
CA SER A 213 5.38 -3.97 4.20
C SER A 213 4.13 -4.74 3.71
N ALA A 214 3.25 -4.08 2.97
CA ALA A 214 2.01 -4.63 2.44
C ALA A 214 2.24 -5.71 1.37
N THR A 215 1.28 -6.62 1.26
CA THR A 215 1.20 -7.58 0.15
C THR A 215 0.84 -6.87 -1.16
N ASN A 216 1.09 -7.53 -2.30
CA ASN A 216 0.73 -6.97 -3.62
C ASN A 216 -0.76 -6.63 -3.76
N GLN A 217 -1.65 -7.40 -3.10
CA GLN A 217 -3.09 -7.13 -3.14
C GLN A 217 -3.45 -5.87 -2.36
N GLU A 218 -2.82 -5.67 -1.20
CA GLU A 218 -3.04 -4.48 -0.37
C GLU A 218 -2.43 -3.25 -0.99
N GLN A 219 -1.22 -3.33 -1.56
CA GLN A 219 -0.62 -2.23 -2.30
C GLN A 219 -1.53 -1.76 -3.44
N GLN A 220 -2.19 -2.68 -4.15
CA GLN A 220 -3.16 -2.32 -5.19
C GLN A 220 -4.36 -1.56 -4.62
N LYS A 221 -4.97 -2.06 -3.54
CA LYS A 221 -6.10 -1.38 -2.88
C LYS A 221 -5.71 0.00 -2.34
N MET A 222 -4.54 0.11 -1.72
CA MET A 222 -3.99 1.38 -1.24
C MET A 222 -3.75 2.36 -2.39
N ALA A 223 -3.15 1.89 -3.48
CA ALA A 223 -2.89 2.71 -4.66
C ALA A 223 -4.19 3.20 -5.31
N GLU A 224 -5.20 2.34 -5.43
CA GLU A 224 -6.52 2.71 -5.96
C GLU A 224 -7.15 3.85 -5.16
N GLY A 225 -7.30 3.70 -3.85
CA GLY A 225 -7.86 4.76 -2.98
C GLY A 225 -7.05 6.06 -3.04
N PHE A 226 -5.72 5.95 -2.99
CA PHE A 226 -4.81 7.10 -3.13
C PHE A 226 -4.98 7.83 -4.46
N ILE A 227 -5.00 7.12 -5.58
CA ILE A 227 -5.09 7.71 -6.93
C ILE A 227 -6.45 8.35 -7.14
N ARG A 228 -7.52 7.67 -6.71
CA ARG A 228 -8.90 8.14 -6.86
C ARG A 228 -9.10 9.46 -6.10
N ASN A 229 -8.70 9.49 -4.83
CA ASN A 229 -9.09 10.56 -3.91
C ASN A 229 -8.10 11.75 -3.86
N CYS A 230 -6.91 11.65 -4.47
CA CYS A 230 -5.88 12.70 -4.36
C CYS A 230 -5.51 13.36 -5.69
N LYS A 231 -5.16 14.65 -5.65
CA LYS A 231 -4.44 15.28 -6.76
C LYS A 231 -2.97 14.88 -6.67
N LEU A 232 -2.56 13.95 -7.54
CA LEU A 232 -1.23 13.32 -7.51
C LEU A 232 -0.03 14.30 -7.47
N ASN A 233 -0.20 15.52 -7.98
CA ASN A 233 0.84 16.56 -7.91
C ASN A 233 1.13 17.05 -6.49
N ASN A 234 0.12 17.13 -5.62
CA ASN A 234 0.25 17.62 -4.26
C ASN A 234 0.87 16.56 -3.34
N VAL A 235 0.65 15.28 -3.67
CA VAL A 235 1.17 14.10 -2.95
C VAL A 235 2.25 13.35 -3.76
N LYS A 236 3.04 14.09 -4.55
CA LYS A 236 3.98 13.53 -5.54
C LYS A 236 4.93 12.47 -4.97
N ASP A 237 5.42 12.65 -3.75
CA ASP A 237 6.34 11.69 -3.12
C ASP A 237 5.70 10.33 -2.85
N LEU A 238 4.40 10.29 -2.53
CA LEU A 238 3.66 9.05 -2.35
C LEU A 238 3.36 8.41 -3.72
N GLY A 239 3.00 9.22 -4.71
CA GLY A 239 2.84 8.73 -6.09
C GLY A 239 4.13 8.12 -6.66
N LYS A 240 5.29 8.70 -6.34
CA LYS A 240 6.60 8.12 -6.68
C LYS A 240 6.83 6.77 -6.01
N LEU A 241 6.49 6.63 -4.72
CA LEU A 241 6.59 5.35 -4.03
C LEU A 241 5.70 4.28 -4.69
N VAL A 242 4.45 4.63 -5.03
CA VAL A 242 3.54 3.74 -5.76
C VAL A 242 4.17 3.31 -7.08
N TYR A 243 4.75 4.25 -7.83
CA TYR A 243 5.42 3.96 -9.09
C TYR A 243 6.68 3.09 -8.92
N GLU A 244 7.48 3.31 -7.88
CA GLU A 244 8.67 2.51 -7.60
C GLU A 244 8.32 1.04 -7.39
N LYS A 245 7.24 0.75 -6.64
CA LYS A 245 6.81 -0.62 -6.31
C LYS A 245 5.95 -1.26 -7.40
N LEU A 246 4.93 -0.57 -7.89
CA LEU A 246 3.94 -1.14 -8.81
C LEU A 246 4.23 -0.86 -10.28
N LYS A 247 5.13 0.10 -10.58
CA LYS A 247 5.30 0.69 -11.93
C LYS A 247 3.94 1.14 -12.47
N THR A 248 3.79 1.36 -13.78
CA THR A 248 2.47 1.58 -14.39
C THR A 248 1.86 0.25 -14.82
N TYR A 249 0.54 0.21 -15.00
CA TYR A 249 -0.15 -1.00 -15.50
C TYR A 249 0.35 -1.44 -16.89
N ARG A 250 0.86 -0.52 -17.71
CA ARG A 250 1.43 -0.81 -19.02
C ARG A 250 2.75 -1.60 -18.91
N ARG A 251 3.58 -1.26 -17.92
CA ARG A 251 4.86 -1.96 -17.67
C ARG A 251 4.69 -3.23 -16.86
N LYS A 252 3.78 -3.25 -15.88
CA LYS A 252 3.53 -4.39 -14.99
C LYS A 252 2.04 -4.65 -14.77
N PRO A 253 1.29 -5.13 -15.78
CA PRO A 253 -0.17 -5.27 -15.69
C PRO A 253 -0.63 -6.17 -14.54
N MET A 254 0.16 -7.18 -14.19
CA MET A 254 -0.16 -8.11 -13.09
C MET A 254 -0.20 -7.44 -11.70
N LEU A 255 0.47 -6.29 -11.53
CA LEU A 255 0.47 -5.51 -10.30
C LEU A 255 -0.69 -4.50 -10.22
N TRP A 256 -1.60 -4.52 -11.18
CA TRP A 256 -2.72 -3.57 -11.31
C TRP A 256 -4.06 -4.29 -11.58
N LYS A 257 -4.16 -5.60 -11.30
CA LYS A 257 -5.37 -6.38 -11.58
C LYS A 257 -6.59 -5.91 -10.79
N MET A 258 -6.40 -5.47 -9.56
CA MET A 258 -7.48 -5.10 -8.64
C MET A 258 -7.85 -3.62 -8.70
N VAL A 259 -7.05 -2.79 -9.38
CA VAL A 259 -7.29 -1.36 -9.52
C VAL A 259 -8.29 -1.11 -10.66
N GLY A 260 -9.13 -0.09 -10.56
CA GLY A 260 -10.01 0.35 -11.65
C GLY A 260 -9.26 0.83 -12.90
N GLU A 261 -9.90 0.75 -14.07
CA GLU A 261 -9.29 1.17 -15.34
C GLU A 261 -9.07 2.69 -15.42
N GLU A 262 -9.94 3.46 -14.78
CA GLU A 262 -9.83 4.92 -14.70
C GLU A 262 -8.58 5.32 -13.91
N GLU A 263 -8.38 4.77 -12.71
CA GLU A 263 -7.22 5.04 -11.86
C GLU A 263 -5.92 4.60 -12.52
N LYS A 264 -5.92 3.43 -13.19
CA LYS A 264 -4.77 2.96 -13.98
C LYS A 264 -4.35 3.99 -15.03
N LYS A 265 -5.30 4.48 -15.81
CA LYS A 265 -5.07 5.45 -16.89
C LYS A 265 -4.61 6.79 -16.31
N ARG A 266 -5.30 7.30 -15.29
CA ARG A 266 -4.97 8.55 -14.61
C ARG A 266 -3.55 8.52 -14.04
N PHE A 267 -3.18 7.45 -13.35
CA PHE A 267 -1.83 7.31 -12.79
C PHE A 267 -0.76 7.17 -13.88
N ALA A 268 -1.00 6.37 -14.92
CA ALA A 268 -0.06 6.26 -16.04
C ALA A 268 0.17 7.61 -16.74
N ASN A 269 -0.90 8.35 -17.04
CA ASN A 269 -0.81 9.67 -17.65
C ASN A 269 -0.02 10.65 -16.75
N TRP A 270 -0.27 10.63 -15.44
CA TRP A 270 0.47 11.45 -14.49
C TRP A 270 1.97 11.12 -14.48
N ILE A 271 2.34 9.82 -14.49
CA ILE A 271 3.73 9.39 -14.59
C ILE A 271 4.37 9.84 -15.91
N LEU A 272 3.67 9.71 -17.04
CA LEU A 272 4.18 10.17 -18.34
C LEU A 272 4.46 11.68 -18.36
N ARG A 273 3.55 12.49 -17.79
CA ARG A 273 3.76 13.94 -17.62
C ARG A 273 5.02 14.21 -16.79
N LEU A 274 5.28 13.43 -15.74
CA LEU A 274 6.48 13.57 -14.91
C LEU A 274 7.75 13.14 -15.66
N GLU A 275 7.75 12.02 -16.37
CA GLU A 275 8.92 11.51 -17.09
C GLU A 275 9.32 12.45 -18.23
N ILE A 276 8.35 12.94 -19.01
CA ILE A 276 8.60 13.93 -20.06
C ILE A 276 9.13 15.23 -19.45
N LYS A 277 8.52 15.71 -18.35
CA LYS A 277 9.00 16.92 -17.67
C LYS A 277 10.40 16.75 -17.10
N ASP A 278 10.76 15.58 -16.54
CA ASP A 278 12.11 15.29 -16.03
C ASP A 278 13.14 15.29 -17.17
N PHE A 279 12.81 14.68 -18.31
CA PHE A 279 13.68 14.63 -19.48
C PHE A 279 14.04 16.04 -19.99
N PHE A 280 13.05 16.91 -20.18
CA PHE A 280 13.27 18.27 -20.65
C PHE A 280 13.67 19.26 -19.53
N GLY A 281 13.47 18.90 -18.26
CA GLY A 281 13.71 19.77 -17.10
C GLY A 281 15.18 20.16 -16.94
N ASN A 282 16.11 19.32 -17.38
CA ASN A 282 17.54 19.64 -17.44
C ASN A 282 17.87 20.71 -18.51
N ILE A 283 16.92 21.10 -19.38
CA ILE A 283 17.11 22.01 -20.51
C ILE A 283 16.13 23.21 -20.42
N ASN A 284 15.78 23.65 -19.21
CA ASN A 284 14.80 24.71 -18.92
C ASN A 284 13.35 24.25 -19.19
N THR A 285 12.47 24.38 -18.18
CA THR A 285 11.08 23.90 -18.24
C THR A 285 10.19 24.65 -19.24
N ASN A 286 10.65 25.79 -19.75
CA ASN A 286 10.02 26.54 -20.85
C ASN A 286 10.55 26.17 -22.25
N HIS A 287 11.27 25.05 -22.37
CA HIS A 287 11.80 24.62 -23.66
C HIS A 287 10.67 24.32 -24.66
N GLU A 288 10.74 24.91 -25.86
CA GLU A 288 9.71 24.78 -26.89
C GLU A 288 9.35 23.32 -27.23
N ARG A 289 10.34 22.42 -27.17
CA ARG A 289 10.15 20.99 -27.42
C ARG A 289 9.30 20.30 -26.36
N TYR A 290 9.42 20.71 -25.10
CA TYR A 290 8.57 20.19 -24.03
C TYR A 290 7.11 20.56 -24.30
N GLN A 291 6.84 21.84 -24.56
CA GLN A 291 5.47 22.30 -24.85
C GLN A 291 4.90 21.61 -26.08
N TYR A 292 5.71 21.42 -27.12
CA TYR A 292 5.30 20.71 -28.32
C TYR A 292 4.92 19.25 -28.06
N TRP A 293 5.73 18.48 -27.33
CA TRP A 293 5.43 17.06 -27.08
C TRP A 293 4.35 16.87 -26.01
N LYS A 294 4.24 17.79 -25.06
CA LYS A 294 3.23 17.77 -24.00
C LYS A 294 1.80 17.70 -24.56
N LYS A 295 1.51 18.35 -25.68
CA LYS A 295 0.17 18.33 -26.30
C LYS A 295 -0.28 16.93 -26.74
N PHE A 296 0.66 16.00 -26.96
CA PHE A 296 0.36 14.63 -27.41
C PHE A 296 0.25 13.59 -26.29
N ILE A 297 0.38 13.99 -25.01
CA ILE A 297 0.35 13.07 -23.87
C ILE A 297 -0.92 12.21 -23.83
N VAL A 298 -2.06 12.76 -24.27
CA VAL A 298 -3.34 12.04 -24.33
C VAL A 298 -3.28 10.74 -25.15
N ASN A 299 -2.44 10.71 -26.19
CA ASN A 299 -2.25 9.57 -27.09
C ASN A 299 -1.02 8.73 -26.74
N LEU A 300 -0.26 9.12 -25.72
CA LEU A 300 1.01 8.50 -25.38
C LEU A 300 0.81 7.23 -24.55
N GLU A 301 1.43 6.14 -24.99
CA GLU A 301 1.36 4.83 -24.35
C GLU A 301 2.49 4.63 -23.34
N ASP A 302 3.72 4.94 -23.68
CA ASP A 302 4.83 4.85 -22.72
C ASP A 302 5.95 5.80 -23.11
N VAL A 303 6.86 6.02 -22.17
CA VAL A 303 8.07 6.80 -22.36
C VAL A 303 9.26 6.03 -21.81
N VAL A 304 10.36 5.99 -22.56
CA VAL A 304 11.61 5.44 -22.07
C VAL A 304 12.74 6.43 -22.31
N ILE A 305 13.48 6.73 -21.25
CA ILE A 305 14.65 7.61 -21.30
C ILE A 305 15.92 6.77 -21.34
N THR A 306 16.77 7.03 -22.33
CA THR A 306 18.01 6.28 -22.61
C THR A 306 19.17 7.22 -22.95
N ASP A 307 20.35 6.65 -23.12
CA ASP A 307 21.60 7.32 -23.49
C ASP A 307 21.96 8.46 -22.52
N ASN A 308 22.06 8.14 -21.22
CA ASN A 308 22.37 9.09 -20.15
C ASN A 308 21.43 10.31 -20.14
N ARG A 309 20.13 10.06 -20.34
CA ARG A 309 19.08 11.08 -20.43
C ARG A 309 19.19 12.03 -21.63
N SER A 310 19.93 11.65 -22.67
CA SER A 310 20.00 12.45 -23.91
C SER A 310 18.99 12.02 -24.98
N THR A 311 18.31 10.88 -24.80
CA THR A 311 17.32 10.36 -25.75
C THR A 311 16.03 9.96 -25.06
N LEU A 312 14.90 10.41 -25.61
CA LEU A 312 13.55 10.10 -25.16
C LEU A 312 12.84 9.29 -26.24
N ILE A 313 12.36 8.11 -25.88
CA ILE A 313 11.57 7.24 -26.73
C ILE A 313 10.12 7.36 -26.26
N MET A 314 9.23 7.79 -27.14
CA MET A 314 7.80 7.98 -26.90
C MET A 314 7.04 6.95 -27.73
N TYR A 315 6.28 6.10 -27.06
CA TYR A 315 5.46 5.05 -27.69
C TYR A 315 4.05 5.57 -27.89
N PHE A 316 3.59 5.55 -29.14
CA PHE A 316 2.22 5.80 -29.55
C PHE A 316 1.64 4.53 -30.18
N PRO A 317 0.31 4.41 -30.35
CA PRO A 317 -0.31 3.18 -30.85
C PRO A 317 0.25 2.70 -32.21
N ASP A 318 0.53 3.63 -33.11
CA ASP A 318 0.93 3.40 -34.51
C ASP A 318 2.42 3.65 -34.78
N VAL A 319 3.07 4.50 -33.98
CA VAL A 319 4.50 4.85 -34.14
C VAL A 319 5.26 4.94 -32.83
N VAL A 320 6.59 4.81 -32.93
CA VAL A 320 7.54 5.14 -31.87
C VAL A 320 8.34 6.35 -32.31
N VAL A 321 8.31 7.40 -31.50
CA VAL A 321 9.00 8.67 -31.73
C VAL A 321 10.22 8.74 -30.82
N MET A 322 11.41 8.88 -31.40
CA MET A 322 12.66 9.07 -30.67
C MET A 322 13.14 10.52 -30.80
N GLU A 323 13.12 11.26 -29.70
CA GLU A 323 13.64 12.62 -29.57
C GLU A 323 15.08 12.58 -29.04
N VAL A 324 16.00 13.23 -29.75
CA VAL A 324 17.43 13.25 -29.40
C VAL A 324 17.90 14.66 -29.04
N LEU A 325 18.34 14.84 -27.80
CA LEU A 325 18.95 16.06 -27.31
C LEU A 325 20.37 16.26 -27.89
N GLY A 326 20.78 17.51 -28.03
CA GLY A 326 22.05 17.91 -28.65
C GLY A 326 22.01 17.97 -30.18
N THR A 327 21.55 16.91 -30.85
CA THR A 327 21.42 16.92 -32.34
C THR A 327 20.19 17.68 -32.82
N GLY A 328 19.14 17.73 -32.00
CA GLY A 328 17.87 18.35 -32.40
C GLY A 328 17.15 17.57 -33.50
N ALA A 329 17.30 16.26 -33.55
CA ALA A 329 16.59 15.42 -34.51
C ALA A 329 15.53 14.54 -33.82
N VAL A 330 14.48 14.23 -34.58
CA VAL A 330 13.42 13.28 -34.22
C VAL A 330 13.38 12.17 -35.26
N TYR A 331 13.25 10.95 -34.79
CA TYR A 331 13.13 9.76 -35.63
C TYR A 331 11.79 9.09 -35.33
N VAL A 332 10.95 8.95 -36.34
CA VAL A 332 9.63 8.32 -36.22
C VAL A 332 9.66 6.97 -36.92
N TYR A 333 9.48 5.90 -36.16
CA TYR A 333 9.41 4.53 -36.64
C TYR A 333 7.97 4.03 -36.56
N SER A 334 7.53 3.16 -37.46
CA SER A 334 6.31 2.42 -37.20
C SER A 334 6.52 1.47 -36.03
N THR A 335 5.48 1.26 -35.21
CA THR A 335 5.58 0.38 -34.03
C THR A 335 6.08 -1.02 -34.40
N ALA A 336 5.61 -1.58 -35.53
CA ALA A 336 6.07 -2.89 -36.01
C ALA A 336 7.57 -2.93 -36.33
N VAL A 337 8.12 -1.90 -36.98
CA VAL A 337 9.55 -1.83 -37.33
C VAL A 337 10.39 -1.64 -36.07
N PHE A 338 9.96 -0.75 -35.16
CA PHE A 338 10.67 -0.53 -33.91
C PHE A 338 10.71 -1.80 -33.05
N ASN A 339 9.58 -2.49 -32.93
CA ASN A 339 9.46 -3.74 -32.18
C ASN A 339 10.40 -4.83 -32.71
N ARG A 340 10.47 -4.96 -34.04
CA ARG A 340 11.32 -5.96 -34.69
C ARG A 340 12.82 -5.71 -34.49
N HIS A 341 13.26 -4.46 -34.48
CA HIS A 341 14.68 -4.13 -34.56
C HIS A 341 15.30 -3.58 -33.27
N TYR A 342 14.51 -2.94 -32.41
CA TYR A 342 15.02 -2.15 -31.29
C TYR A 342 14.42 -2.52 -29.94
N GLN A 343 13.16 -2.93 -29.87
CA GLN A 343 12.47 -3.19 -28.59
C GLN A 343 13.21 -4.18 -27.68
N GLY A 344 13.77 -5.26 -28.25
CA GLY A 344 14.53 -6.23 -27.46
C GLY A 344 15.74 -5.63 -26.73
N LYS A 345 16.37 -4.57 -27.28
CA LYS A 345 17.45 -3.85 -26.59
C LYS A 345 16.92 -3.02 -25.43
N ILE A 346 15.79 -2.32 -25.66
CA ILE A 346 15.12 -1.50 -24.64
C ILE A 346 14.65 -2.38 -23.47
N ASP A 347 13.99 -3.50 -23.76
CA ASP A 347 13.50 -4.42 -22.74
C ASP A 347 14.64 -4.99 -21.89
N LYS A 348 15.77 -5.34 -22.52
CA LYS A 348 16.95 -5.82 -21.81
C LYS A 348 17.51 -4.74 -20.88
N MET A 349 17.64 -3.51 -21.36
CA MET A 349 18.10 -2.38 -20.55
C MET A 349 17.17 -2.11 -19.36
N LEU A 350 15.85 -2.11 -19.58
CA LEU A 350 14.87 -1.89 -18.50
C LEU A 350 14.95 -3.00 -17.44
N LYS A 351 15.08 -4.27 -17.87
CA LYS A 351 15.26 -5.40 -16.94
C LYS A 351 16.56 -5.31 -16.14
N GLU A 352 17.67 -4.90 -16.77
CA GLU A 352 18.94 -4.68 -16.07
C GLU A 352 18.84 -3.51 -15.08
N ARG A 353 18.24 -2.38 -15.48
CA ARG A 353 18.00 -1.23 -14.58
C ARG A 353 17.19 -1.63 -13.35
N GLU A 354 16.16 -2.44 -13.52
CA GLU A 354 15.36 -2.92 -12.40
C GLU A 354 16.16 -3.87 -11.50
N LYS A 355 16.88 -4.84 -12.08
CA LYS A 355 17.67 -5.82 -11.34
C LYS A 355 18.75 -5.18 -10.46
N TYR A 356 19.32 -4.06 -10.91
CA TYR A 356 20.45 -3.39 -10.29
C TYR A 356 20.10 -2.05 -9.64
N GLN A 357 18.81 -1.74 -9.48
CA GLN A 357 18.32 -0.46 -8.95
C GLN A 357 18.92 -0.07 -7.58
N ASP A 358 19.17 -1.06 -6.71
CA ASP A 358 19.74 -0.89 -5.37
C ASP A 358 21.19 -1.38 -5.26
N SER A 359 21.91 -1.42 -6.39
CA SER A 359 23.29 -1.93 -6.45
C SER A 359 24.27 -0.86 -6.92
N TYR A 360 25.55 -1.04 -6.59
CA TYR A 360 26.64 -0.21 -7.11
C TYR A 360 26.95 -0.44 -8.60
N TYR A 361 26.29 -1.41 -9.24
CA TYR A 361 26.49 -1.69 -10.65
C TYR A 361 25.67 -0.74 -11.51
N GLU A 362 26.34 0.00 -12.40
CA GLU A 362 25.66 0.84 -13.39
C GLU A 362 25.22 -0.03 -14.58
N PRO A 363 23.89 -0.18 -14.83
CA PRO A 363 23.37 -0.93 -15.94
C PRO A 363 23.83 -0.37 -17.28
N ARG A 364 24.03 -1.24 -18.27
CA ARG A 364 24.41 -0.78 -19.62
C ARG A 364 23.22 -0.07 -20.26
N ASP A 365 23.43 1.20 -20.57
CA ASP A 365 22.42 2.02 -21.24
C ASP A 365 22.43 1.81 -22.77
N VAL A 366 21.28 1.94 -23.42
CA VAL A 366 21.18 1.85 -24.90
C VAL A 366 21.57 3.20 -25.48
N LYS A 367 22.65 3.24 -26.27
CA LYS A 367 23.12 4.48 -26.89
C LYS A 367 22.23 4.88 -28.06
N ARG A 368 22.06 6.19 -28.29
CA ARG A 368 21.26 6.71 -29.41
C ARG A 368 21.73 6.19 -30.78
N SER A 369 23.03 6.03 -30.97
CA SER A 369 23.61 5.53 -32.22
C SER A 369 23.16 4.11 -32.56
N GLU A 370 22.70 3.34 -31.57
CA GLU A 370 22.16 2.00 -31.79
C GLU A 370 20.72 1.99 -32.29
N LEU A 371 20.05 3.14 -32.21
CA LEU A 371 18.63 3.33 -32.53
C LEU A 371 18.41 4.30 -33.69
N MET A 372 19.44 5.00 -34.16
CA MET A 372 19.36 6.02 -35.22
C MET A 372 19.56 5.43 -36.62
N ASP A 373 18.56 4.72 -37.15
CA ASP A 373 18.56 4.25 -38.55
C ASP A 373 17.52 5.01 -39.37
N LYS A 374 17.98 6.02 -40.12
CA LYS A 374 17.12 6.87 -40.96
C LYS A 374 16.36 6.06 -42.01
N TYR A 375 16.93 4.97 -42.50
CA TYR A 375 16.32 4.16 -43.56
C TYR A 375 15.14 3.32 -43.06
N ARG A 376 15.00 3.18 -41.75
CA ARG A 376 13.89 2.45 -41.11
C ARG A 376 12.80 3.36 -40.58
N THR A 377 13.00 4.67 -40.63
CA THR A 377 11.96 5.63 -40.27
C THR A 377 10.80 5.56 -41.26
N VAL A 378 9.60 5.92 -40.82
CA VAL A 378 8.48 6.20 -41.74
C VAL A 378 8.96 7.23 -42.76
N THR A 379 8.49 7.17 -44.01
CA THR A 379 8.92 8.11 -45.06
C THR A 379 8.81 9.57 -44.59
N GLY A 380 9.94 10.30 -44.56
CA GLY A 380 10.01 11.68 -44.06
C GLY A 380 10.02 11.82 -42.53
N GLY A 381 10.02 10.71 -41.79
CA GLY A 381 9.99 10.64 -40.32
C GLY A 381 11.33 10.92 -39.64
N TRP A 382 12.36 11.33 -40.39
CA TRP A 382 13.55 11.95 -39.85
C TRP A 382 13.39 13.47 -39.89
N LEU A 383 12.99 14.05 -38.76
CA LEU A 383 12.67 15.47 -38.63
C LEU A 383 13.76 16.21 -37.84
N ILE A 384 13.90 17.52 -38.07
CA ILE A 384 14.93 18.35 -37.43
C ILE A 384 14.32 19.63 -36.84
N HIS A 385 14.84 20.04 -35.68
CA HIS A 385 14.43 21.24 -34.98
C HIS A 385 15.10 22.49 -35.58
N SER A 386 14.71 22.86 -36.81
CA SER A 386 15.20 24.06 -37.49
C SER A 386 14.07 24.84 -38.20
N GLY A 387 14.04 26.16 -37.95
CA GLY A 387 13.21 27.17 -38.62
C GLY A 387 11.73 26.81 -38.79
N GLY A 388 10.87 27.26 -37.87
CA GLY A 388 9.43 26.97 -37.90
C GLY A 388 9.12 25.46 -37.81
N TRP A 389 9.96 24.72 -37.09
CA TRP A 389 9.96 23.26 -37.07
C TRP A 389 8.65 22.68 -36.53
N GLN A 390 7.98 23.36 -35.60
CA GLN A 390 6.68 22.92 -35.07
C GLN A 390 5.66 22.76 -36.19
N PHE A 391 5.57 23.74 -37.11
CA PHE A 391 4.65 23.69 -38.25
C PHE A 391 5.03 22.56 -39.23
N LYS A 392 6.32 22.34 -39.46
CA LYS A 392 6.80 21.25 -40.32
C LYS A 392 6.46 19.88 -39.74
N PHE A 393 6.63 19.71 -38.43
CA PHE A 393 6.27 18.48 -37.73
C PHE A 393 4.75 18.27 -37.77
N ASP A 394 3.96 19.29 -37.43
CA ASP A 394 2.49 19.23 -37.45
C ASP A 394 1.96 18.84 -38.85
N ASN A 395 2.53 19.44 -39.91
CA ASN A 395 2.16 19.08 -41.28
C ASN A 395 2.52 17.65 -41.61
N TRP A 396 3.71 17.18 -41.22
CA TRP A 396 4.14 15.81 -41.47
C TRP A 396 3.29 14.78 -40.69
N LEU A 397 3.02 15.03 -39.40
CA LEU A 397 2.17 14.18 -38.57
C LEU A 397 0.76 14.09 -39.13
N ARG A 398 0.20 15.21 -39.60
CA ARG A 398 -1.13 15.24 -40.22
C ARG A 398 -1.16 14.52 -41.57
N SER A 399 -0.17 14.75 -42.44
CA SER A 399 -0.18 14.17 -43.79
C SER A 399 0.19 12.68 -43.79
N SER A 400 1.16 12.29 -42.96
CA SER A 400 1.76 10.94 -42.99
C SER A 400 1.08 10.00 -42.01
N LEU A 401 0.69 10.48 -40.82
CA LEU A 401 0.08 9.66 -39.77
C LEU A 401 -1.42 9.96 -39.55
N LYS A 402 -1.96 11.01 -40.18
CA LYS A 402 -3.34 11.47 -39.99
C LYS A 402 -3.66 11.86 -38.54
N TRP A 403 -2.65 12.31 -37.80
CA TRP A 403 -2.83 12.72 -36.41
C TRP A 403 -3.52 14.08 -36.30
N GLU A 404 -4.32 14.23 -35.23
CA GLU A 404 -4.73 15.55 -34.75
C GLU A 404 -3.53 16.22 -34.06
N VAL A 405 -3.29 17.48 -34.38
CA VAL A 405 -2.12 18.25 -33.94
C VAL A 405 -2.48 19.59 -33.29
N ARG A 406 -3.76 19.99 -33.35
CA ARG A 406 -4.30 21.18 -32.68
C ARG A 406 -4.38 20.92 -31.18
N GLU A 407 -3.66 21.72 -30.42
CA GLU A 407 -3.59 21.60 -28.97
C GLU A 407 -4.96 21.70 -28.29
N SER A 408 -5.83 22.62 -28.72
CA SER A 408 -7.18 22.76 -28.13
C SER A 408 -8.03 21.50 -28.25
N VAL A 409 -7.95 20.80 -29.39
CA VAL A 409 -8.70 19.56 -29.63
C VAL A 409 -8.12 18.40 -28.81
N LEU A 410 -6.79 18.34 -28.68
CA LEU A 410 -6.12 17.32 -27.87
C LEU A 410 -6.37 17.54 -26.38
N LEU A 411 -6.36 18.80 -25.90
CA LEU A 411 -6.69 19.17 -24.53
C LEU A 411 -8.16 18.92 -24.20
N GLN A 412 -9.08 19.17 -25.14
CA GLN A 412 -10.49 18.83 -24.95
C GLN A 412 -10.68 17.32 -24.77
N LYS A 413 -10.02 16.50 -25.62
CA LYS A 413 -10.03 15.03 -25.47
C LYS A 413 -9.41 14.55 -24.16
N GLU A 414 -8.47 15.33 -23.61
CA GLU A 414 -7.88 15.06 -22.31
C GLU A 414 -8.84 15.41 -21.16
N ALA A 415 -9.52 16.56 -21.24
CA ALA A 415 -10.51 17.00 -20.25
C ALA A 415 -11.77 16.10 -20.22
N GLU A 416 -12.31 15.73 -21.39
CA GLU A 416 -13.43 14.78 -21.52
C GLU A 416 -13.12 13.39 -20.93
N ARG A 417 -11.83 13.07 -20.75
CA ARG A 417 -11.34 11.82 -20.19
C ARG A 417 -11.00 11.92 -18.70
N ASP A 418 -10.78 13.13 -18.18
CA ASP A 418 -10.53 13.39 -16.75
C ASP A 418 -11.87 13.63 -16.00
N GLU A 419 -12.98 13.87 -16.70
CA GLU A 419 -14.34 14.09 -16.15
C GLU A 419 -15.26 12.83 -16.17
N GLY A 420 -14.77 11.68 -16.63
CA GLY A 420 -15.52 10.42 -16.65
C GLY A 420 -14.64 9.22 -16.36
#